data_AF-A0A0R1QZJ5-F1
#
_entry.id   AF-A0A0R1QZJ5-F1
#
_cell.length_a   1.000
_cell.length_b   1.000
_cell.length_c   1.000
_cell.angle_alpha   90.00
_cell.angle_beta   90.00
_cell.angle_gamma   90.00
#
_symmetry.space_group_name_H-M   'P 1'
#
loop_
_entity.id
_entity.type
_entity.pdbx_description
1 polymer ?
#
loop_
_entity_poly.entity_id
_entity_poly.type
_entity_poly.pdbx_seq_one_letter_code
_entity_poly.pdbx_strand_id
1 'polypeptide(L)' 'MSYLIKTYTNPGDLVLDNCMGSGSTGVSCVETGRDFVGMEMDQHYFDVAQHRIEEAHK' A
#
# COMPACT_ATOMS: atom_id res chain seq x y z
N MET A 1 9.07 4.08 2.01
CA MET A 1 8.50 2.71 2.05
C MET A 1 9.00 1.85 0.87
N SER A 2 9.02 2.36 -0.37
CA SER A 2 9.53 1.66 -1.57
C SER A 2 10.84 0.83 -1.41
N TYR A 3 11.82 1.30 -0.61
CA TYR A 3 13.04 0.52 -0.31
C TYR A 3 12.73 -0.86 0.29
N LEU A 4 11.83 -0.94 1.27
CA LEU A 4 11.48 -2.21 1.93
C LEU A 4 10.74 -3.15 0.97
N ILE A 5 9.78 -2.62 0.20
CA ILE A 5 9.04 -3.39 -0.80
C ILE A 5 10.01 -3.99 -1.83
N LYS A 6 10.93 -3.19 -2.39
CA LYS A 6 11.90 -3.68 -3.38
C LYS A 6 12.91 -4.68 -2.80
N THR A 7 13.25 -4.56 -1.51
CA THR A 7 14.25 -5.41 -0.87
C THR A 7 13.70 -6.79 -0.52
N TYR A 8 12.44 -6.88 -0.11
CA TYR A 8 11.87 -8.10 0.48
C TYR A 8 10.78 -8.77 -0.37
N THR A 9 10.46 -8.21 -1.54
CA THR A 9 9.41 -8.75 -2.43
C THR A 9 9.81 -8.61 -3.89
N ASN A 10 9.23 -9.43 -4.74
CA ASN A 10 9.33 -9.32 -6.20
C ASN A 10 8.08 -8.64 -6.79
N PRO A 11 8.17 -8.03 -7.98
CA PRO A 11 6.97 -7.61 -8.71
C PRO A 11 5.98 -8.78 -8.85
N GLY A 12 4.69 -8.51 -8.61
CA GLY A 12 3.62 -9.51 -8.60
C GLY A 12 3.41 -10.23 -7.26
N ASP A 13 4.30 -10.06 -6.27
CA ASP A 13 4.06 -10.61 -4.93
C ASP A 13 2.92 -9.85 -4.22
N LEU A 14 2.20 -10.54 -3.33
CA LEU A 14 1.16 -9.98 -2.49
C LEU A 14 1.73 -9.52 -1.14
N VAL A 15 1.52 -8.25 -0.80
CA VAL A 15 1.98 -7.65 0.46
C VAL A 15 0.80 -7.36 1.39
N LEU A 16 0.90 -7.78 2.66
CA LEU A 16 -0.08 -7.47 3.70
C LEU A 16 0.41 -6.32 4.58
N ASP A 17 -0.44 -5.31 4.77
CA ASP A 17 -0.27 -4.27 5.78
C ASP A 17 -1.54 -4.18 6.64
N ASN A 18 -1.52 -4.80 7.82
CA ASN A 18 -2.69 -4.85 8.70
C ASN A 18 -2.86 -3.61 9.58
N CYS A 19 -1.95 -2.62 9.49
CA CYS A 19 -2.00 -1.35 10.20
C CYS A 19 -1.64 -0.23 9.22
N MET A 20 -2.34 -0.17 8.09
CA MET A 20 -1.88 0.60 6.92
C MET A 20 -1.83 2.10 7.15
N GLY A 21 -2.56 2.62 8.16
CA GLY A 21 -2.61 4.03 8.48
C GLY A 21 -2.96 4.85 7.25
N SER A 22 -2.07 5.75 6.84
CA SER A 22 -2.25 6.58 5.65
C SER A 22 -2.00 5.90 4.31
N GLY A 23 -1.71 4.59 4.27
CA GLY A 23 -1.60 3.82 3.01
C GLY A 23 -0.24 3.84 2.32
N SER A 24 0.84 4.24 3.01
CA SER A 24 2.17 4.38 2.37
C SER A 24 2.74 3.08 1.80
N THR A 25 2.39 1.93 2.40
CA THR A 25 2.73 0.60 1.89
C THR A 25 1.99 0.30 0.59
N GLY A 26 0.67 0.50 0.56
CA GLY A 26 -0.16 0.32 -0.64
C GLY A 26 0.33 1.17 -1.82
N VAL A 27 0.59 2.47 -1.61
CA VAL A 27 1.16 3.35 -2.64
C VAL A 27 2.49 2.79 -3.17
N SER A 28 3.39 2.37 -2.28
CA SER A 28 4.67 1.78 -2.72
C SER A 28 4.49 0.46 -3.46
N CYS A 29 3.50 -0.35 -3.11
CA CYS A 29 3.18 -1.59 -3.82
C CYS A 29 2.72 -1.28 -5.25
N VAL A 30 1.79 -0.33 -5.43
CA VAL A 30 1.32 0.10 -6.75
C VAL A 30 2.47 0.60 -7.62
N GLU A 31 3.26 1.57 -7.12
CA GLU A 31 4.40 2.15 -7.84
C GLU A 31 5.49 1.14 -8.22
N THR A 32 5.57 0.03 -7.49
CA THR A 32 6.58 -1.00 -7.72
C THR A 32 6.01 -2.26 -8.36
N GLY A 33 4.70 -2.30 -8.68
CA GLY A 33 4.06 -3.43 -9.33
C GLY A 33 3.91 -4.66 -8.42
N ARG A 34 3.51 -4.46 -7.16
CA ARG A 34 3.09 -5.51 -6.23
C ARG A 34 1.60 -5.39 -5.95
N ASP A 35 0.94 -6.52 -5.73
CA ASP A 35 -0.40 -6.54 -5.18
C ASP A 35 -0.33 -6.27 -3.67
N PHE A 36 -1.40 -5.75 -3.08
CA PHE A 36 -1.43 -5.52 -1.63
C PHE A 36 -2.82 -5.72 -1.03
N VAL A 37 -2.86 -6.04 0.26
CA VAL A 37 -4.05 -6.00 1.12
C VAL A 37 -3.73 -5.11 2.31
N GLY A 38 -4.54 -4.07 2.51
CA GLY A 38 -4.43 -3.13 3.61
C GLY A 38 -5.61 -3.23 4.56
N MET A 39 -5.37 -3.09 5.87
CA MET A 39 -6.42 -2.93 6.88
C MET A 39 -6.13 -1.71 7.75
N GLU A 40 -7.17 -0.92 8.00
CA GLU A 40 -7.14 0.20 8.95
C GLU A 40 -8.49 0.25 9.67
N MET A 41 -8.44 0.49 10.98
CA MET A 41 -9.64 0.50 11.82
C MET A 41 -10.27 1.89 11.87
N ASP A 42 -9.46 2.94 11.79
CA ASP A 42 -9.95 4.31 11.80
C ASP A 42 -10.43 4.71 10.40
N GLN A 43 -11.73 5.05 10.29
CA GLN A 43 -12.35 5.39 9.00
C GLN A 43 -11.68 6.58 8.32
N HIS A 44 -11.25 7.59 9.08
CA HIS A 44 -10.61 8.77 8.49
C HIS A 44 -9.27 8.40 7.86
N TYR A 45 -8.45 7.58 8.52
CA TYR A 45 -7.20 7.09 7.94
C TYR A 45 -7.44 6.14 6.77
N PHE A 46 -8.47 5.28 6.86
CA PHE A 46 -8.87 4.40 5.76
C PHE A 46 -9.19 5.19 4.49
N ASP A 47 -10.01 6.24 4.59
CA ASP A 47 -10.40 7.08 3.45
C ASP A 47 -9.19 7.79 2.84
N VAL A 48 -8.27 8.30 3.67
CA VAL A 48 -7.02 8.92 3.21
C VAL A 48 -6.14 7.90 2.49
N ALA A 49 -5.99 6.69 3.03
CA ALA A 49 -5.21 5.62 2.40
C ALA A 49 -5.80 5.24 1.05
N GLN A 50 -7.11 5.01 0.98
CA GLN A 50 -7.81 4.66 -0.24
C GLN A 50 -7.59 5.71 -1.34
N HIS A 51 -7.79 6.99 -1.06
CA HIS A 51 -7.56 8.06 -2.03
C HIS A 51 -6.14 8.06 -2.57
N ARG A 52 -5.14 7.97 -1.68
CA ARG A 52 -3.71 7.97 -2.08
C ARG A 52 -3.35 6.78 -2.95
N ILE A 53 -3.92 5.61 -2.67
CA ILE A 53 -3.67 4.40 -3.45
C ILE A 53 -4.36 4.47 -4.81
N GLU A 54 -5.60 4.97 -4.88
CA GLU A 54 -6.32 5.20 -6.13
C GLU A 54 -5.61 6.21 -7.03
N GLU A 55 -5.02 7.27 -6.45
CA GLU A 55 -4.20 8.22 -7.20
C GLU A 55 -2.93 7.59 -7.77
N ALA A 56 -2.32 6.64 -7.07
CA ALA A 56 -1.12 5.94 -7.53
C ALA A 56 -1.40 4.97 -8.71
N HIS A 57 -2.66 4.59 -8.95
CA HIS A 57 -3.08 3.76 -10.08
C HIS A 57 -3.28 4.54 -11.39
N LYS A 58 -3.25 5.87 -11.37
CA LYS A 58 -3.37 6.73 -12.55
C LYS A 58 -2.03 6.86 -13.28
#